data_AF-A0A377B1C0-F1
#
_entry.id   AF-A0A377B1C0-F1
#
_cell.length_a   1.000
_cell.length_b   1.000
_cell.length_c   1.000
_cell.angle_alpha   90.00
_cell.angle_beta   90.00
_cell.angle_gamma   90.00
#
_symmetry.space_group_name_H-M   'P 1'
#
loop_
_entity.id
_entity.type
_entity.pdbx_description
1 polymer ?
#
loop_
_entity_poly.entity_id
_entity_poly.type
_entity_poly.pdbx_seq_one_letter_code
_entity_poly.pdbx_strand_id
1 'polypeptide(L)'
;MPIATGFFCLVLAAIFGYVWPPVQHAIHAGGEWIVSAGALGSGIFGFINRLLIPTGLHQVLNTIAWFQIGEFTNAAGTVFHGDINRFYAGDGTAGMFMSGFFPIMMFGLPGAALAMYFAAPKERRPMVGGMLLSVAVTAFLTGVTEPLEFLFMFLAPLLYLLHALLTGISLFVATLLGIHAGFSFSAGAIDYALMYNLPAASQNVWMLLVMGVVFFAIYFVVFSLVIRMFNLKTPGREDKEDEIVTEEANSNTEEGLNQLATNYIAAVGGTDNLKAIDACITRLRLTVADSARVNDTMCKRLGASGVVKLNKQTIQVIVGAKAESIGDAMKKVVARGPVAAASAEATPATAAPVAKPQAVPNAVSIAELVSPITGDVVALDQVPDEAFASKAVGDGVAVKPTDKIVVSPAAGTIVKIFNTNHAFCLETEKGAEIVVHMGIDTVALEGKGFKRLVEEGAQVSAGQPILEMDLDYLNANARSMISPVVCSNIDDFSGLIIKAQGHVVAGQTPLYEIKK
;
A
#
# COMPACT_ATOMS: atom_id res chain seq x y z
N MET A 1 -14.75 2.64 20.54
CA MET A 1 -16.16 3.08 20.52
C MET A 1 -17.11 1.93 20.12
N PRO A 2 -17.37 0.93 21.00
CA PRO A 2 -18.21 -0.22 20.63
C PRO A 2 -19.69 0.14 20.38
N ILE A 3 -20.22 1.15 21.10
CA ILE A 3 -21.63 1.56 21.00
C ILE A 3 -21.92 2.26 19.66
N ALA A 4 -21.07 3.20 19.25
CA ALA A 4 -21.22 3.90 17.96
C ALA A 4 -21.01 2.95 16.78
N THR A 5 -20.03 2.05 16.86
CA THR A 5 -19.84 0.98 15.87
C THR A 5 -21.06 0.06 15.82
N GLY A 6 -21.63 -0.33 16.97
CA GLY A 6 -22.85 -1.12 17.03
C GLY A 6 -24.04 -0.44 16.34
N PHE A 7 -24.25 0.85 16.61
CA PHE A 7 -25.32 1.62 15.95
C PHE A 7 -25.10 1.74 14.44
N PHE A 8 -23.86 2.02 14.02
CA PHE A 8 -23.52 2.12 12.60
C PHE A 8 -23.68 0.77 11.87
N CYS A 9 -23.22 -0.33 12.49
CA CYS A 9 -23.43 -1.68 11.97
C CYS A 9 -24.92 -2.04 11.89
N LEU A 10 -25.76 -1.56 12.80
CA LEU A 10 -27.21 -1.77 12.74
C LEU A 10 -27.85 -1.02 11.57
N VAL A 11 -27.41 0.21 11.28
CA VAL A 11 -27.82 0.95 10.08
C VAL A 11 -27.35 0.23 8.80
N LEU A 12 -26.08 -0.21 8.75
CA LEU A 12 -25.57 -0.98 7.62
C LEU A 12 -26.31 -2.31 7.45
N ALA A 13 -26.63 -3.02 8.53
CA ALA A 13 -27.39 -4.26 8.49
C ALA A 13 -28.81 -4.03 7.94
N ALA A 14 -29.47 -2.93 8.31
CA ALA A 14 -30.75 -2.57 7.72
C ALA A 14 -30.61 -2.31 6.21
N ILE A 15 -29.61 -1.54 5.78
CA ILE A 15 -29.36 -1.23 4.36
C ILE A 15 -29.05 -2.52 3.59
N PHE A 16 -28.07 -3.30 4.03
CA PHE A 16 -27.69 -4.56 3.37
C PHE A 16 -28.79 -5.61 3.44
N GLY A 17 -29.65 -5.61 4.46
CA GLY A 17 -30.82 -6.48 4.52
C GLY A 17 -31.78 -6.27 3.34
N TYR A 18 -31.87 -5.07 2.78
CA TYR A 18 -32.67 -4.78 1.59
C TYR A 18 -31.86 -4.84 0.28
N VAL A 19 -30.60 -4.39 0.29
CA VAL A 19 -29.76 -4.29 -0.93
C VAL A 19 -29.09 -5.62 -1.28
N TRP A 20 -28.71 -6.43 -0.30
CA TRP A 20 -27.98 -7.67 -0.52
C TRP A 20 -28.84 -8.79 -1.13
N PRO A 21 -30.12 -9.02 -0.75
CA PRO A 21 -30.88 -10.13 -1.32
C PRO A 21 -31.00 -10.10 -2.86
N PRO A 22 -31.28 -8.96 -3.52
CA PRO A 22 -31.25 -8.89 -4.99
C PRO A 22 -29.88 -9.23 -5.58
N VAL A 23 -28.79 -8.76 -4.96
CA VAL A 23 -27.42 -9.06 -5.39
C VAL A 23 -27.12 -10.55 -5.23
N GLN A 24 -27.48 -11.13 -4.09
CA GLN A 24 -27.34 -12.56 -3.81
C GLN A 24 -28.14 -13.41 -4.81
N HIS A 25 -29.37 -13.01 -5.15
CA HIS A 25 -30.16 -13.69 -6.17
C HIS A 25 -29.52 -13.61 -7.55
N ALA A 26 -28.95 -12.46 -7.94
CA ALA A 26 -28.23 -12.32 -9.19
C ALA A 26 -26.96 -13.20 -9.24
N ILE A 27 -26.21 -13.25 -8.14
CA ILE A 27 -25.04 -14.12 -7.99
C ILE A 27 -25.46 -15.60 -8.10
N HIS A 28 -26.55 -15.99 -7.43
CA HIS A 28 -27.05 -17.37 -7.46
C HIS A 28 -27.51 -17.77 -8.87
N ALA A 29 -28.33 -16.95 -9.51
CA ALA A 29 -28.79 -17.18 -10.88
C ALA A 29 -27.63 -17.22 -11.89
N GLY A 30 -26.63 -16.34 -11.73
CA GLY A 30 -25.41 -16.36 -12.53
C GLY A 30 -24.60 -17.64 -12.32
N GLY A 31 -24.50 -18.11 -11.08
CA GLY A 31 -23.85 -19.37 -10.73
C GLY A 31 -24.55 -20.59 -11.34
N GLU A 32 -25.88 -20.71 -11.20
CA GLU A 32 -26.66 -21.79 -11.80
C GLU A 32 -26.53 -21.80 -13.33
N TRP A 33 -26.57 -20.60 -13.95
CA TRP A 33 -26.37 -20.45 -15.38
C TRP A 33 -24.98 -20.94 -15.82
N ILE A 34 -23.92 -20.53 -15.12
CA ILE A 34 -22.54 -20.99 -15.39
C ILE A 34 -22.43 -22.52 -15.35
N VAL A 35 -23.11 -23.18 -14.41
CA VAL A 35 -23.10 -24.65 -14.35
C VAL A 35 -23.89 -25.29 -15.50
N SER A 36 -25.04 -24.73 -15.85
CA SER A 36 -25.85 -25.22 -16.98
C SER A 36 -25.18 -25.04 -18.34
N ALA A 37 -24.29 -24.04 -18.48
CA ALA A 37 -23.63 -23.69 -19.73
C ALA A 37 -22.47 -24.65 -20.11
N GLY A 38 -22.14 -25.63 -19.27
CA GLY A 38 -21.13 -26.65 -19.54
C GLY A 38 -19.75 -26.04 -19.82
N ALA A 39 -19.10 -26.44 -20.92
CA ALA A 39 -17.79 -25.95 -21.31
C ALA A 39 -17.72 -24.42 -21.45
N LEU A 40 -18.77 -23.78 -21.98
CA LEU A 40 -18.82 -22.32 -22.07
C LEU A 40 -18.84 -21.68 -20.68
N GLY A 41 -19.59 -22.27 -19.75
CA GLY A 41 -19.66 -21.86 -18.37
C GLY A 41 -18.32 -21.95 -17.64
N SER A 42 -17.61 -23.08 -17.78
CA SER A 42 -16.28 -23.26 -17.19
C SER A 42 -15.27 -22.24 -17.73
N GLY A 43 -15.34 -21.93 -19.02
CA GLY A 43 -14.48 -20.91 -19.62
C GLY A 43 -14.77 -19.50 -19.10
N ILE A 44 -16.04 -19.11 -19.00
CA ILE A 44 -16.45 -17.82 -18.42
C ILE A 44 -16.03 -17.74 -16.96
N PHE A 45 -16.22 -18.82 -16.20
CA PHE A 45 -15.76 -18.93 -14.82
C PHE A 45 -14.25 -18.69 -14.72
N GLY A 46 -13.42 -19.37 -15.51
CA GLY A 46 -11.97 -19.19 -15.50
C GLY A 46 -11.53 -17.76 -15.83
N PHE A 47 -12.20 -17.14 -16.80
CA PHE A 47 -11.93 -15.74 -17.19
C PHE A 47 -12.25 -14.76 -16.06
N ILE A 48 -13.47 -14.82 -15.50
CA ILE A 48 -13.92 -13.93 -14.42
C ILE A 48 -13.10 -14.18 -13.15
N ASN A 49 -12.81 -15.45 -12.86
CA ASN A 49 -11.98 -15.85 -11.72
C ASN A 49 -10.65 -15.11 -11.72
N ARG A 50 -9.94 -15.10 -12.86
CA ARG A 50 -8.70 -14.34 -12.98
C ARG A 50 -8.95 -12.85 -12.83
N LEU A 51 -9.91 -12.25 -13.53
CA LEU A 51 -10.18 -10.80 -13.44
C LEU A 51 -10.49 -10.29 -12.02
N LEU A 52 -10.97 -11.14 -11.11
CA LEU A 52 -11.31 -10.80 -9.73
C LEU A 52 -10.17 -11.03 -8.71
N ILE A 53 -8.98 -11.46 -9.14
CA ILE A 53 -7.80 -11.54 -8.26
C ILE A 53 -7.37 -10.18 -7.68
N PRO A 54 -7.33 -9.07 -8.44
CA PRO A 54 -6.87 -7.78 -7.89
C PRO A 54 -7.70 -7.27 -6.71
N THR A 55 -8.96 -7.68 -6.62
CA THR A 55 -9.90 -7.28 -5.56
C THR A 55 -10.11 -8.37 -4.51
N GLY A 56 -9.52 -9.55 -4.67
CA GLY A 56 -9.76 -10.71 -3.80
C GLY A 56 -11.12 -11.39 -3.99
N LEU A 57 -12.00 -10.85 -4.83
CA LEU A 57 -13.39 -11.32 -4.99
C LEU A 57 -13.49 -12.69 -5.71
N HIS A 58 -12.42 -13.15 -6.34
CA HIS A 58 -12.34 -14.50 -6.91
C HIS A 58 -12.62 -15.60 -5.88
N GLN A 59 -12.35 -15.35 -4.59
CA GLN A 59 -12.66 -16.29 -3.51
C GLN A 59 -14.17 -16.50 -3.30
N VAL A 60 -14.99 -15.48 -3.56
CA VAL A 60 -16.46 -15.61 -3.53
C VAL A 60 -16.92 -16.54 -4.65
N LEU A 61 -16.38 -16.34 -5.85
CA LEU A 61 -16.68 -17.17 -7.01
C LEU A 61 -16.21 -18.62 -6.81
N ASN A 62 -15.01 -18.81 -6.26
CA ASN A 62 -14.47 -20.11 -5.87
C ASN A 62 -15.38 -20.81 -4.87
N THR A 63 -15.80 -20.10 -3.82
CA THR A 63 -16.64 -20.68 -2.76
C THR A 63 -17.93 -21.27 -3.34
N ILE A 64 -18.54 -20.54 -4.27
CA ILE A 64 -19.77 -20.94 -4.93
C ILE A 64 -19.52 -22.15 -5.84
N ALA A 65 -18.57 -22.07 -6.77
CA ALA A 65 -18.34 -23.14 -7.75
C ALA A 65 -17.80 -24.42 -7.11
N TRP A 66 -16.84 -24.29 -6.19
CA TRP A 66 -16.11 -25.43 -5.65
C TRP A 66 -16.77 -26.08 -4.42
N PHE A 67 -17.60 -25.35 -3.67
CA PHE A 67 -18.20 -25.89 -2.43
C PHE A 67 -19.74 -25.83 -2.37
N GLN A 68 -20.42 -25.11 -3.26
CA GLN A 68 -21.88 -24.91 -3.15
C GLN A 68 -22.67 -25.43 -4.35
N ILE A 69 -22.23 -25.17 -5.58
CA ILE A 69 -23.06 -25.51 -6.75
C ILE A 69 -22.88 -26.96 -7.19
N GLY A 70 -24.00 -27.59 -7.53
CA GLY A 70 -24.09 -28.97 -7.97
C GLY A 70 -24.40 -29.89 -6.79
N GLU A 71 -24.97 -31.05 -7.10
CA GLU A 71 -25.39 -32.03 -6.12
C GLU A 71 -24.98 -33.42 -6.58
N PHE A 72 -24.41 -34.20 -5.67
CA PHE A 72 -24.10 -35.61 -5.87
C PHE A 72 -24.46 -36.41 -4.62
N THR A 73 -25.28 -37.45 -4.78
CA THR A 73 -25.52 -38.42 -3.72
C THR A 73 -24.65 -39.64 -3.94
N ASN A 74 -23.77 -39.96 -2.98
CA ASN A 74 -22.92 -41.13 -3.08
C ASN A 74 -23.70 -42.44 -2.80
N ALA A 75 -23.06 -43.59 -2.98
CA ALA A 75 -23.66 -44.91 -2.72
C ALA A 75 -24.15 -45.12 -1.27
N ALA A 76 -23.65 -44.31 -0.31
CA ALA A 76 -24.06 -44.33 1.09
C ALA A 76 -25.25 -43.38 1.39
N GLY A 77 -25.83 -42.73 0.37
CA GLY A 77 -26.95 -41.80 0.52
C GLY A 77 -26.55 -40.42 1.06
N THR A 78 -25.25 -40.12 1.15
CA THR A 78 -24.76 -38.81 1.61
C THR A 78 -24.71 -37.84 0.43
N VAL A 79 -25.26 -36.64 0.62
CA VAL A 79 -25.31 -35.58 -0.40
C VAL A 79 -24.09 -34.67 -0.27
N PHE A 80 -23.42 -34.41 -1.38
CA PHE A 80 -22.26 -33.53 -1.50
C PHE A 80 -22.55 -32.38 -2.47
N HIS A 81 -22.06 -31.19 -2.13
CA HIS A 81 -22.21 -29.97 -2.91
C HIS A 81 -20.87 -29.36 -3.29
N GLY A 82 -20.82 -28.73 -4.46
CA GLY A 82 -19.61 -28.10 -4.99
C GLY A 82 -18.65 -29.06 -5.68
N ASP A 83 -17.95 -28.53 -6.68
CA ASP A 83 -17.09 -29.31 -7.57
C ASP A 83 -16.00 -30.11 -6.83
N ILE A 84 -15.38 -29.51 -5.80
CA ILE A 84 -14.34 -30.17 -4.99
C ILE A 84 -14.92 -31.36 -4.22
N ASN A 85 -15.96 -31.13 -3.42
CA ASN A 85 -16.49 -32.17 -2.54
C ASN A 85 -17.12 -33.31 -3.34
N ARG A 86 -17.79 -32.99 -4.46
CA ARG A 86 -18.34 -33.99 -5.38
C ARG A 86 -17.23 -34.86 -5.97
N PHE A 87 -16.14 -34.25 -6.43
CA PHE A 87 -14.99 -34.99 -6.96
C PHE A 87 -14.40 -35.94 -5.91
N TYR A 88 -14.17 -35.48 -4.68
CA TYR A 88 -13.66 -36.34 -3.60
C TYR A 88 -14.65 -37.44 -3.17
N ALA A 89 -15.95 -37.22 -3.35
CA ALA A 89 -16.99 -38.22 -3.09
C ALA A 89 -17.12 -39.29 -4.19
N GLY A 90 -16.34 -39.18 -5.29
CA GLY A 90 -16.35 -40.14 -6.39
C GLY A 90 -17.21 -39.74 -7.60
N ASP A 91 -17.67 -38.49 -7.68
CA ASP A 91 -18.45 -38.00 -8.82
C ASP A 91 -17.56 -37.78 -10.05
N GLY A 92 -17.62 -38.69 -11.01
CA GLY A 92 -16.88 -38.60 -12.28
C GLY A 92 -17.34 -37.49 -13.23
N THR A 93 -18.38 -36.73 -12.89
CA THR A 93 -18.83 -35.54 -13.64
C THR A 93 -18.29 -34.23 -13.06
N ALA A 94 -17.70 -34.27 -11.86
CA ALA A 94 -17.11 -33.12 -11.19
C ALA A 94 -15.71 -32.79 -11.75
N GLY A 95 -15.19 -31.60 -11.44
CA GLY A 95 -13.90 -31.09 -11.91
C GLY A 95 -13.99 -30.15 -13.12
N MET A 96 -15.20 -29.77 -13.53
CA MET A 96 -15.43 -28.82 -14.62
C MET A 96 -14.84 -27.43 -14.32
N PHE A 97 -14.91 -26.97 -13.07
CA PHE A 97 -14.39 -25.68 -12.60
C PHE A 97 -12.97 -25.78 -12.06
N MET A 98 -12.29 -26.91 -12.30
CA MET A 98 -11.00 -27.23 -11.70
C MET A 98 -9.94 -27.59 -12.74
N SER A 99 -10.26 -28.54 -13.62
CA SER A 99 -9.28 -29.21 -14.50
C SER A 99 -8.49 -28.24 -15.39
N GLY A 100 -9.13 -27.18 -15.87
CA GLY A 100 -8.48 -26.22 -16.77
C GLY A 100 -7.47 -25.29 -16.11
N PHE A 101 -7.34 -25.28 -14.79
CA PHE A 101 -6.29 -24.50 -14.11
C PHE A 101 -4.92 -25.17 -14.22
N PHE A 102 -4.85 -26.51 -14.24
CA PHE A 102 -3.59 -27.25 -14.30
C PHE A 102 -2.69 -26.81 -15.49
N PRO A 103 -3.18 -26.75 -16.75
CA PRO A 103 -2.34 -26.31 -17.87
C PRO A 103 -1.80 -24.88 -17.71
N ILE A 104 -2.55 -24.00 -17.05
CA ILE A 104 -2.16 -22.60 -16.88
C ILE A 104 -1.12 -22.46 -15.77
N MET A 105 -1.40 -23.03 -14.60
CA MET A 105 -0.55 -22.90 -13.42
C MET A 105 0.76 -23.66 -13.59
N MET A 106 0.70 -24.87 -14.15
CA MET A 106 1.87 -25.70 -14.37
C MET A 106 2.70 -25.29 -15.59
N PHE A 107 2.10 -24.67 -16.61
CA PHE A 107 2.81 -24.48 -17.88
C PHE A 107 2.63 -23.09 -18.49
N GLY A 108 1.41 -22.56 -18.51
CA GLY A 108 1.15 -21.23 -19.04
C GLY A 108 1.97 -20.14 -18.33
N LEU A 109 1.91 -20.09 -17.00
CA LEU A 109 2.63 -19.10 -16.19
C LEU A 109 4.16 -19.27 -16.24
N PRO A 110 4.73 -20.49 -16.15
CA PRO A 110 6.15 -20.69 -16.48
C PRO A 110 6.54 -20.24 -17.89
N GLY A 111 5.67 -20.45 -18.89
CA GLY A 111 5.85 -19.93 -20.25
C GLY A 111 5.86 -18.39 -20.30
N ALA A 112 4.98 -17.75 -19.52
CA ALA A 112 4.97 -16.30 -19.34
C ALA A 112 6.25 -15.78 -18.68
N ALA A 113 6.71 -16.44 -17.61
CA ALA A 113 7.96 -16.11 -16.93
C ALA A 113 9.16 -16.22 -17.88
N LEU A 114 9.21 -17.28 -18.70
CA LEU A 114 10.25 -17.43 -19.70
C LEU A 114 10.19 -16.34 -20.79
N ALA A 115 9.00 -15.95 -21.23
CA ALA A 115 8.83 -14.85 -22.17
C ALA A 115 9.32 -13.52 -21.58
N MET A 116 8.98 -13.22 -20.31
CA MET A 116 9.45 -12.03 -19.61
C MET A 116 10.98 -12.03 -19.46
N TYR A 117 11.57 -13.18 -19.09
CA TYR A 117 13.02 -13.35 -19.02
C TYR A 117 13.72 -13.03 -20.35
N PHE A 118 13.23 -13.57 -21.47
CA PHE A 118 13.83 -13.29 -22.78
C PHE A 118 13.52 -11.90 -23.33
N ALA A 119 12.45 -11.26 -22.87
CA ALA A 119 12.13 -9.89 -23.22
C ALA A 119 13.02 -8.88 -22.46
N ALA A 120 13.55 -9.25 -21.29
CA ALA A 120 14.53 -8.44 -20.56
C ALA A 120 15.84 -8.26 -21.36
N PRO A 121 16.49 -7.08 -21.27
CA PRO A 121 17.82 -6.84 -21.82
C PRO A 121 18.82 -7.90 -21.33
N LYS A 122 19.78 -8.29 -22.18
CA LYS A 122 20.71 -9.40 -21.87
C LYS A 122 21.48 -9.16 -20.57
N GLU A 123 21.78 -7.90 -20.28
CA GLU A 123 22.50 -7.42 -19.11
C GLU A 123 21.71 -7.66 -17.82
N ARG A 124 20.37 -7.62 -17.90
CA ARG A 124 19.46 -7.75 -16.75
C ARG A 124 18.88 -9.14 -16.57
N ARG A 125 19.07 -10.04 -17.53
CA ARG A 125 18.61 -11.44 -17.45
C ARG A 125 19.13 -12.19 -16.22
N PRO A 126 20.41 -12.09 -15.83
CA PRO A 126 20.89 -12.79 -14.63
C PRO A 126 20.14 -12.37 -13.36
N MET A 127 19.78 -11.08 -13.26
CA MET A 127 19.02 -10.54 -12.14
C MET A 127 17.59 -11.12 -12.11
N VAL A 128 16.80 -10.84 -13.15
CA VAL A 128 15.38 -11.26 -13.16
C VAL A 128 15.17 -12.76 -13.30
N GLY A 129 16.19 -13.48 -13.78
CA GLY A 129 16.11 -14.93 -13.99
C GLY A 129 15.90 -15.71 -12.70
N GLY A 130 16.55 -15.29 -11.60
CA GLY A 130 16.40 -15.92 -10.29
C GLY A 130 14.98 -15.79 -9.74
N MET A 131 14.46 -14.56 -9.70
CA MET A 131 13.09 -14.29 -9.25
C MET A 131 12.06 -14.98 -10.14
N LEU A 132 12.12 -14.80 -11.46
CA LEU A 132 11.14 -15.37 -12.40
C LEU A 132 11.12 -16.90 -12.33
N LEU A 133 12.28 -17.54 -12.19
CA LEU A 133 12.36 -18.98 -11.99
C LEU A 133 11.73 -19.40 -10.66
N SER A 134 12.02 -18.70 -9.56
CA SER A 134 11.48 -19.03 -8.23
C SER A 134 9.95 -18.97 -8.20
N VAL A 135 9.35 -17.88 -8.72
CA VAL A 135 7.89 -17.73 -8.74
C VAL A 135 7.24 -18.67 -9.75
N ALA A 136 7.90 -18.98 -10.88
CA ALA A 136 7.40 -19.95 -11.85
C ALA A 136 7.42 -21.38 -11.30
N VAL A 137 8.48 -21.77 -10.58
CA VAL A 137 8.56 -23.08 -9.90
C VAL A 137 7.50 -23.17 -8.80
N THR A 138 7.26 -22.08 -8.06
CA THR A 138 6.19 -22.03 -7.07
C THR A 138 4.82 -22.26 -7.72
N ALA A 139 4.49 -21.51 -8.77
CA ALA A 139 3.27 -21.71 -9.54
C ALA A 139 3.18 -23.13 -10.14
N PHE A 140 4.30 -23.70 -10.60
CA PHE A 140 4.31 -25.07 -11.11
C PHE A 140 3.99 -26.11 -10.03
N LEU A 141 4.67 -26.04 -8.87
CA LEU A 141 4.59 -27.07 -7.85
C LEU A 141 3.31 -26.97 -7.03
N THR A 142 3.00 -25.78 -6.53
CA THR A 142 1.90 -25.54 -5.60
C THR A 142 0.67 -24.98 -6.30
N GLY A 143 0.86 -24.35 -7.46
CA GLY A 143 -0.22 -23.69 -8.18
C GLY A 143 -0.64 -22.33 -7.63
N VAL A 144 0.15 -21.77 -6.69
CA VAL A 144 0.01 -20.39 -6.24
C VAL A 144 0.53 -19.46 -7.33
N THR A 145 -0.34 -18.59 -7.85
CA THR A 145 -0.06 -17.80 -9.06
C THR A 145 0.23 -16.34 -8.77
N GLU A 146 -0.22 -15.85 -7.61
CA GLU A 146 -0.21 -14.44 -7.22
C GLU A 146 1.20 -13.82 -7.25
N PRO A 147 2.27 -14.48 -6.73
CA PRO A 147 3.61 -13.91 -6.78
C PRO A 147 4.12 -13.63 -8.19
N LEU A 148 3.63 -14.37 -9.19
CA LEU A 148 4.01 -14.19 -10.59
C LEU A 148 3.05 -13.23 -11.30
N GLU A 149 1.74 -13.38 -11.11
CA GLU A 149 0.71 -12.50 -11.69
C GLU A 149 0.91 -11.04 -11.25
N PHE A 150 1.29 -10.82 -9.99
CA PHE A 150 1.47 -9.47 -9.44
C PHE A 150 2.62 -8.70 -10.08
N LEU A 151 3.61 -9.41 -10.65
CA LEU A 151 4.74 -8.80 -11.35
C LEU A 151 4.35 -8.09 -12.65
N PHE A 152 3.22 -8.45 -13.26
CA PHE A 152 2.79 -7.86 -14.53
C PHE A 152 1.36 -7.33 -14.53
N MET A 153 0.51 -7.68 -13.56
CA MET A 153 -0.90 -7.25 -13.60
C MET A 153 -1.08 -5.72 -13.52
N PHE A 154 -0.24 -5.04 -12.74
CA PHE A 154 -0.29 -3.58 -12.58
C PHE A 154 0.60 -2.85 -13.59
N LEU A 155 1.72 -3.44 -13.98
CA LEU A 155 2.67 -2.85 -14.93
C LEU A 155 2.21 -3.04 -16.39
N ALA A 156 1.53 -4.14 -16.68
CA ALA A 156 1.08 -4.52 -18.01
C ALA A 156 -0.34 -5.14 -17.97
N PRO A 157 -1.40 -4.32 -17.72
CA PRO A 157 -2.78 -4.81 -17.62
C PRO A 157 -3.26 -5.59 -18.84
N LEU A 158 -2.72 -5.31 -20.02
CA LEU A 158 -3.01 -6.06 -21.25
C LEU A 158 -2.56 -7.52 -21.18
N LEU A 159 -1.37 -7.79 -20.62
CA LEU A 159 -0.90 -9.17 -20.43
C LEU A 159 -1.77 -9.93 -19.43
N TYR A 160 -2.29 -9.21 -18.44
CA TYR A 160 -3.20 -9.76 -17.46
C TYR A 160 -4.57 -10.12 -18.04
N LEU A 161 -5.12 -9.25 -18.89
CA LEU A 161 -6.34 -9.57 -19.64
C LEU A 161 -6.14 -10.80 -20.54
N LEU A 162 -4.99 -10.91 -21.21
CA LEU A 162 -4.65 -12.08 -22.02
C LEU A 162 -4.51 -13.34 -21.16
N HIS A 163 -3.86 -13.24 -20.00
CA HIS A 163 -3.76 -14.34 -19.05
C HIS A 163 -5.14 -14.81 -18.59
N ALA A 164 -6.04 -13.89 -18.24
CA ALA A 164 -7.42 -14.21 -17.88
C ALA A 164 -8.14 -14.92 -19.03
N LEU A 165 -8.02 -14.41 -20.27
CA LEU A 165 -8.65 -15.00 -21.45
C LEU A 165 -8.14 -16.40 -21.74
N LEU A 166 -6.83 -16.61 -21.72
CA LEU A 166 -6.20 -17.91 -21.94
C LEU A 166 -6.58 -18.90 -20.85
N THR A 167 -6.78 -18.44 -19.62
CA THR A 167 -7.28 -19.28 -18.52
C THR A 167 -8.70 -19.75 -18.78
N GLY A 168 -9.59 -18.84 -19.21
CA GLY A 168 -10.94 -19.22 -19.65
C GLY A 168 -10.92 -20.22 -20.81
N ILE A 169 -10.06 -20.02 -21.81
CA ILE A 169 -9.92 -20.98 -22.92
C ILE A 169 -9.45 -22.35 -22.42
N SER A 170 -8.50 -22.39 -21.47
CA SER A 170 -8.03 -23.66 -20.89
C SER A 170 -9.14 -24.43 -20.19
N LEU A 171 -9.97 -23.75 -19.38
CA LEU A 171 -11.13 -24.37 -18.74
C LEU A 171 -12.17 -24.84 -19.76
N PHE A 172 -12.49 -24.01 -20.75
CA PHE A 172 -13.39 -24.40 -21.83
C PHE A 172 -12.92 -25.68 -22.53
N VAL A 173 -11.64 -25.73 -22.94
CA VAL A 173 -11.08 -26.87 -23.67
C VAL A 173 -11.01 -28.12 -22.79
N ALA A 174 -10.57 -27.99 -21.53
CA ALA A 174 -10.50 -29.12 -20.61
C ALA A 174 -11.88 -29.76 -20.40
N THR A 175 -12.91 -28.92 -20.19
CA THR A 175 -14.30 -29.40 -20.08
C THR A 175 -14.82 -29.99 -21.38
N LEU A 176 -14.54 -29.38 -22.53
CA LEU A 176 -14.98 -29.88 -23.84
C LEU A 176 -14.39 -31.26 -24.16
N LEU A 177 -13.16 -31.50 -23.74
CA LEU A 177 -12.48 -32.79 -23.88
C LEU A 177 -12.90 -33.81 -22.81
N GLY A 178 -13.84 -33.45 -21.92
CA GLY A 178 -14.32 -34.31 -20.85
C GLY A 178 -13.24 -34.67 -19.83
N ILE A 179 -12.28 -33.77 -19.62
CA ILE A 179 -11.23 -33.97 -18.63
C ILE A 179 -11.78 -33.56 -17.25
N HIS A 180 -11.73 -34.50 -16.32
CA HIS A 180 -12.14 -34.36 -14.93
C HIS A 180 -10.95 -34.64 -14.01
N ALA A 181 -10.42 -33.60 -13.38
CA ALA A 181 -9.37 -33.63 -12.38
C ALA A 181 -9.70 -32.65 -11.24
N GLY A 182 -9.59 -33.12 -10.01
CA GLY A 182 -9.69 -32.30 -8.80
C GLY A 182 -8.34 -31.79 -8.32
N PHE A 183 -8.35 -30.94 -7.30
CA PHE A 183 -7.19 -30.44 -6.56
C PHE A 183 -7.61 -30.17 -5.11
N SER A 184 -6.64 -30.21 -4.20
CA SER A 184 -6.87 -29.93 -2.77
C SER A 184 -6.56 -28.47 -2.40
N PHE A 185 -5.62 -27.85 -3.12
CA PHE A 185 -5.14 -26.52 -2.82
C PHE A 185 -5.25 -25.58 -4.02
N SER A 186 -4.49 -25.80 -5.10
CA SER A 186 -4.43 -24.85 -6.22
C SER A 186 -3.93 -25.44 -7.53
N ALA A 187 -4.36 -26.63 -7.96
CA ALA A 187 -4.05 -27.18 -9.30
C ALA A 187 -2.55 -27.18 -9.71
N GLY A 188 -1.64 -27.29 -8.73
CA GLY A 188 -0.20 -27.45 -8.97
C GLY A 188 0.19 -28.88 -9.33
N ALA A 189 1.46 -29.10 -9.67
CA ALA A 189 2.01 -30.43 -9.98
C ALA A 189 1.86 -31.43 -8.83
N ILE A 190 1.92 -30.95 -7.58
CA ILE A 190 1.67 -31.77 -6.39
C ILE A 190 0.22 -32.26 -6.39
N ASP A 191 -0.74 -31.35 -6.55
CA ASP A 191 -2.15 -31.71 -6.68
C ASP A 191 -2.37 -32.67 -7.85
N TYR A 192 -1.77 -32.41 -9.01
CA TYR A 192 -1.91 -33.28 -10.18
C TYR A 192 -1.47 -34.71 -9.87
N ALA A 193 -0.29 -34.88 -9.26
CA ALA A 193 0.24 -36.18 -8.90
C ALA A 193 -0.62 -36.91 -7.86
N LEU A 194 -1.11 -36.19 -6.84
CA LEU A 194 -1.96 -36.76 -5.80
C LEU A 194 -3.34 -37.16 -6.32
N MET A 195 -3.88 -36.40 -7.28
CA MET A 195 -5.26 -36.58 -7.77
C MET A 195 -5.37 -37.47 -9.00
N TYR A 196 -4.25 -37.81 -9.65
CA TYR A 196 -4.20 -38.54 -10.93
C TYR A 196 -4.95 -39.89 -10.94
N ASN A 197 -4.89 -40.63 -9.84
CA ASN A 197 -5.48 -41.99 -9.74
C ASN A 197 -6.75 -42.05 -8.88
N LEU A 198 -7.36 -40.90 -8.56
CA LEU A 198 -8.61 -40.91 -7.80
C LEU A 198 -9.76 -41.52 -8.65
N PRO A 199 -10.73 -42.22 -8.04
CA PRO A 199 -11.82 -42.86 -8.77
C PRO A 199 -12.67 -41.91 -9.64
N ALA A 200 -12.78 -40.64 -9.23
CA ALA A 200 -13.48 -39.59 -9.97
C ALA A 200 -12.65 -38.99 -11.13
N ALA A 201 -11.33 -39.25 -11.17
CA ALA A 201 -10.46 -38.73 -12.20
C ALA A 201 -10.79 -39.41 -13.55
N SER A 202 -10.95 -38.60 -14.59
CA SER A 202 -11.17 -39.10 -15.95
C SER A 202 -9.96 -39.89 -16.48
N GLN A 203 -10.21 -40.84 -17.39
CA GLN A 203 -9.12 -41.66 -17.96
C GLN A 203 -8.13 -40.85 -18.83
N ASN A 204 -8.53 -39.66 -19.27
CA ASN A 204 -7.75 -38.77 -20.10
C ASN A 204 -7.10 -37.59 -19.32
N VAL A 205 -6.98 -37.67 -17.99
CA VAL A 205 -6.30 -36.64 -17.15
C VAL A 205 -4.87 -36.34 -17.62
N TRP A 206 -4.15 -37.34 -18.17
CA TRP A 206 -2.82 -37.14 -18.76
C TRP A 206 -2.78 -36.07 -19.87
N MET A 207 -3.93 -35.82 -20.51
CA MET A 207 -4.07 -34.80 -21.54
C MET A 207 -3.91 -33.38 -20.99
N LEU A 208 -4.04 -33.16 -19.68
CA LEU A 208 -3.68 -31.88 -19.04
C LEU A 208 -2.20 -31.54 -19.18
N LEU A 209 -1.31 -32.54 -19.22
CA LEU A 209 0.11 -32.30 -19.48
C LEU A 209 0.35 -31.90 -20.94
N VAL A 210 -0.37 -32.52 -21.88
CA VAL A 210 -0.31 -32.16 -23.31
C VAL A 210 -0.84 -30.75 -23.52
N MET A 211 -2.00 -30.44 -22.96
CA MET A 211 -2.56 -29.10 -22.93
C MET A 211 -1.56 -28.13 -22.30
N GLY A 212 -0.94 -28.52 -21.20
CA GLY A 212 0.11 -27.78 -20.52
C GLY A 212 1.24 -27.37 -21.47
N VAL A 213 1.85 -28.33 -22.16
CA VAL A 213 2.92 -28.04 -23.14
C VAL A 213 2.44 -27.12 -24.27
N VAL A 214 1.21 -27.30 -24.76
CA VAL A 214 0.62 -26.41 -25.77
C VAL A 214 0.44 -25.00 -25.20
N PHE A 215 -0.11 -24.85 -24.00
CA PHE A 215 -0.27 -23.56 -23.32
C PHE A 215 1.07 -22.91 -22.98
N PHE A 216 2.11 -23.68 -22.62
CA PHE A 216 3.47 -23.15 -22.45
C PHE A 216 3.93 -22.43 -23.73
N ALA A 217 3.78 -23.09 -24.88
CA ALA A 217 4.16 -22.51 -26.16
C ALA A 217 3.31 -21.29 -26.52
N ILE A 218 1.98 -21.36 -26.30
CA ILE A 218 1.07 -20.23 -26.54
C ILE A 218 1.43 -19.05 -25.66
N TYR A 219 1.58 -19.24 -24.35
CA TYR A 219 1.97 -18.18 -23.42
C TYR A 219 3.32 -17.60 -23.79
N PHE A 220 4.32 -18.45 -24.06
CA PHE A 220 5.64 -17.98 -24.45
C PHE A 220 5.60 -17.09 -25.70
N VAL A 221 4.91 -17.53 -26.75
CA VAL A 221 4.80 -16.79 -28.02
C VAL A 221 3.97 -15.52 -27.84
N VAL A 222 2.76 -15.62 -27.30
CA VAL A 222 1.83 -14.49 -27.14
C VAL A 222 2.43 -13.42 -26.24
N PHE A 223 2.98 -13.80 -25.08
CA PHE A 223 3.63 -12.84 -24.19
C PHE A 223 4.84 -12.22 -24.88
N SER A 224 5.72 -13.01 -25.50
CA SER A 224 6.89 -12.48 -26.21
C SER A 224 6.52 -11.47 -27.30
N LEU A 225 5.48 -11.76 -28.07
CA LEU A 225 5.00 -10.87 -29.13
C LEU A 225 4.39 -9.59 -28.56
N VAL A 226 3.47 -9.70 -27.60
CA VAL A 226 2.76 -8.56 -27.02
C VAL A 226 3.70 -7.65 -26.24
N ILE A 227 4.65 -8.22 -25.48
CA ILE A 227 5.67 -7.47 -24.76
C ILE A 227 6.54 -6.65 -25.71
N ARG A 228 6.95 -7.24 -26.84
CA ARG A 228 7.80 -6.56 -27.84
C ARG A 228 7.03 -5.54 -28.67
N MET A 229 5.82 -5.91 -29.12
CA MET A 229 4.98 -5.09 -29.99
C MET A 229 4.51 -3.81 -29.32
N PHE A 230 4.11 -3.88 -28.05
CA PHE A 230 3.65 -2.72 -27.28
C PHE A 230 4.72 -2.14 -26.35
N ASN A 231 5.95 -2.64 -26.43
CA ASN A 231 7.06 -2.28 -25.55
C ASN A 231 6.66 -2.27 -24.05
N LEU A 232 6.00 -3.33 -23.59
CA LEU A 232 5.47 -3.40 -22.23
C LEU A 232 6.60 -3.50 -21.20
N LYS A 233 6.44 -2.76 -20.09
CA LYS A 233 7.37 -2.72 -18.94
C LYS A 233 7.19 -3.95 -18.05
N THR A 234 7.62 -5.11 -18.53
CA THR A 234 7.71 -6.33 -17.71
C THR A 234 8.97 -6.31 -16.83
N PRO A 235 9.08 -7.15 -15.79
CA PRO A 235 10.25 -7.17 -14.91
C PRO A 235 11.58 -7.20 -15.69
N GLY A 236 12.49 -6.28 -15.34
CA GLY A 236 13.79 -6.13 -16.01
C GLY A 236 13.74 -5.33 -17.33
N ARG A 237 12.58 -4.93 -17.83
CA ARG A 237 12.41 -4.00 -18.96
C ARG A 237 12.02 -2.60 -18.52
N GLU A 238 12.20 -2.29 -17.25
CA GLU A 238 12.05 -0.92 -16.79
C GLU A 238 13.21 -0.06 -17.36
N ASP A 239 13.03 1.26 -17.51
CA ASP A 239 14.03 2.17 -18.08
C ASP A 239 15.35 2.15 -17.27
N LYS A 240 16.48 2.62 -17.82
CA LYS A 240 17.74 2.69 -17.04
C LYS A 240 17.66 3.56 -15.79
N GLU A 241 16.74 4.50 -15.75
CA GLU A 241 16.46 5.26 -14.54
C GLU A 241 15.62 4.45 -13.53
N ASP A 242 14.94 3.38 -13.98
CA ASP A 242 14.25 2.39 -13.13
C ASP A 242 15.24 1.35 -12.51
N GLU A 243 16.53 1.39 -12.89
CA GLU A 243 17.55 0.34 -12.68
C GLU A 243 18.14 0.24 -11.24
N ILE A 244 17.71 1.07 -10.30
CA ILE A 244 18.30 1.06 -8.94
C ILE A 244 17.49 0.18 -7.97
N VAL A 245 16.63 -0.67 -8.51
CA VAL A 245 15.75 -1.56 -7.76
C VAL A 245 16.04 -3.01 -8.13
N THR A 246 17.13 -3.56 -7.61
CA THR A 246 17.37 -5.01 -7.63
C THR A 246 16.65 -5.70 -6.47
N GLU A 247 16.12 -6.89 -6.77
CA GLU A 247 15.13 -7.72 -6.07
C GLU A 247 15.38 -8.10 -4.60
N GLU A 248 16.49 -7.72 -3.97
CA GLU A 248 16.70 -7.94 -2.52
C GLU A 248 15.96 -6.91 -1.65
N ALA A 249 15.45 -5.82 -2.24
CA ALA A 249 14.71 -4.78 -1.54
C ALA A 249 13.38 -5.23 -0.89
N ASN A 250 12.87 -6.41 -1.22
CA ASN A 250 11.58 -6.92 -0.74
C ASN A 250 11.65 -8.21 0.10
N SER A 251 12.83 -8.65 0.52
CA SER A 251 12.94 -9.66 1.58
C SER A 251 12.82 -9.00 2.96
N ASN A 252 12.09 -9.61 3.89
CA ASN A 252 12.09 -9.20 5.30
C ASN A 252 13.39 -9.61 6.02
N THR A 253 14.50 -9.73 5.29
CA THR A 253 15.81 -10.12 5.82
C THR A 253 16.67 -8.88 6.08
N GLU A 254 17.61 -8.97 7.03
CA GLU A 254 18.48 -7.84 7.38
C GLU A 254 19.35 -7.39 6.19
N GLU A 255 19.73 -8.31 5.31
CA GLU A 255 20.50 -8.04 4.09
C GLU A 255 19.69 -7.23 3.06
N GLY A 256 18.42 -7.60 2.84
CA GLY A 256 17.52 -6.87 1.93
C GLY A 256 17.17 -5.47 2.40
N LEU A 257 17.00 -5.28 3.71
CA LEU A 257 16.80 -3.96 4.34
C LEU A 257 18.04 -3.07 4.19
N ASN A 258 19.25 -3.61 4.36
CA ASN A 258 20.49 -2.87 4.16
C ASN A 258 20.68 -2.47 2.69
N GLN A 259 20.30 -3.33 1.76
CA GLN A 259 20.35 -3.03 0.33
C GLN A 259 19.35 -1.94 -0.05
N LEU A 260 18.10 -2.04 0.42
CA LEU A 260 17.06 -1.02 0.23
C LEU A 260 17.48 0.34 0.81
N ALA A 261 18.05 0.34 2.01
CA ALA A 261 18.59 1.54 2.64
C ALA A 261 19.72 2.18 1.82
N THR A 262 20.66 1.37 1.30
CA THR A 262 21.75 1.84 0.43
C THR A 262 21.19 2.53 -0.82
N ASN A 263 20.17 1.95 -1.43
CA ASN A 263 19.53 2.51 -2.61
C ASN A 263 18.77 3.81 -2.29
N TYR A 264 18.07 3.91 -1.16
CA TYR A 264 17.46 5.17 -0.73
C TYR A 264 18.51 6.26 -0.47
N ILE A 265 19.67 5.93 0.11
CA ILE A 265 20.78 6.88 0.30
C ILE A 265 21.32 7.37 -1.05
N ALA A 266 21.47 6.48 -2.04
CA ALA A 266 21.87 6.88 -3.38
C ALA A 266 20.82 7.79 -4.06
N ALA A 267 19.52 7.50 -3.87
CA ALA A 267 18.41 8.27 -4.44
C ALA A 267 18.34 9.71 -3.93
N VAL A 268 18.73 9.91 -2.68
CA VAL A 268 18.72 11.23 -2.05
C VAL A 268 20.01 12.01 -2.30
N GLY A 269 20.87 11.55 -3.22
CA GLY A 269 22.09 12.26 -3.63
C GLY A 269 23.36 11.76 -2.94
N GLY A 270 23.34 10.55 -2.38
CA GLY A 270 24.46 9.90 -1.70
C GLY A 270 24.65 10.38 -0.26
N THR A 271 25.63 9.79 0.45
CA THR A 271 25.97 10.19 1.83
C THR A 271 26.36 11.66 1.92
N ASP A 272 26.97 12.21 0.87
CA ASP A 272 27.41 13.60 0.83
C ASP A 272 26.24 14.59 0.79
N ASN A 273 25.06 14.13 0.36
CA ASN A 273 23.85 14.94 0.36
C ASN A 273 22.96 14.64 1.56
N LEU A 274 23.27 13.67 2.43
CA LEU A 274 22.41 13.23 3.52
C LEU A 274 22.96 13.68 4.88
N LYS A 275 22.23 14.56 5.57
CA LYS A 275 22.63 15.19 6.84
C LYS A 275 21.98 14.53 8.06
N ALA A 276 20.72 14.15 7.97
CA ALA A 276 20.01 13.48 9.07
C ALA A 276 18.98 12.48 8.53
N ILE A 277 18.82 11.37 9.26
CA ILE A 277 17.89 10.30 8.94
C ILE A 277 16.94 10.12 10.12
N ASP A 278 15.66 10.36 9.87
CA ASP A 278 14.57 10.11 10.79
C ASP A 278 13.43 9.37 10.06
N ALA A 279 12.52 8.76 10.81
CA ALA A 279 11.40 8.01 10.25
C ALA A 279 10.16 8.08 11.13
N CYS A 280 9.00 8.06 10.50
CA CYS A 280 7.69 7.88 11.12
C CYS A 280 7.06 6.59 10.61
N ILE A 281 5.83 6.27 11.04
CA ILE A 281 5.12 5.02 10.70
C ILE A 281 5.14 4.75 9.18
N THR A 282 4.87 5.75 8.34
CA THR A 282 4.75 5.56 6.89
C THR A 282 5.75 6.37 6.05
N ARG A 283 6.62 7.18 6.68
CA ARG A 283 7.46 8.15 5.97
C ARG A 283 8.88 8.20 6.52
N LEU A 284 9.87 8.14 5.63
CA LEU A 284 11.26 8.54 5.93
C LEU A 284 11.33 10.06 5.90
N ARG A 285 11.88 10.67 6.95
CA ARG A 285 12.12 12.11 7.08
C ARG A 285 13.62 12.33 6.98
N LEU A 286 14.06 12.85 5.85
CA LEU A 286 15.49 12.99 5.57
C LEU A 286 15.84 14.47 5.48
N THR A 287 16.91 14.86 6.17
CA THR A 287 17.54 16.15 5.97
C THR A 287 18.66 15.97 4.98
N VAL A 288 18.61 16.68 3.86
CA VAL A 288 19.59 16.68 2.79
C VAL A 288 20.31 18.02 2.69
N ALA A 289 21.47 18.06 2.04
CA ALA A 289 22.18 19.31 1.77
C ALA A 289 21.50 20.13 0.67
N ASP A 290 21.00 19.45 -0.36
CA ASP A 290 20.25 20.03 -1.47
C ASP A 290 19.18 19.04 -2.00
N SER A 291 17.91 19.43 -1.92
CA SER A 291 16.78 18.63 -2.39
C SER A 291 16.66 18.60 -3.92
N ALA A 292 17.35 19.48 -4.64
CA ALA A 292 17.46 19.39 -6.09
C ALA A 292 18.27 18.16 -6.54
N ARG A 293 19.18 17.67 -5.69
CA ARG A 293 19.98 16.45 -5.94
C ARG A 293 19.22 15.15 -5.63
N VAL A 294 18.00 15.25 -5.12
CA VAL A 294 17.16 14.10 -4.79
C VAL A 294 16.40 13.66 -6.03
N ASN A 295 16.49 12.37 -6.34
CA ASN A 295 15.81 11.74 -7.46
C ASN A 295 14.46 11.16 -7.01
N ASP A 296 13.40 11.96 -7.17
CA ASP A 296 12.03 11.62 -6.76
C ASP A 296 11.52 10.37 -7.46
N THR A 297 11.86 10.22 -8.73
CA THR A 297 11.46 9.09 -9.55
C THR A 297 12.08 7.81 -8.99
N MET A 298 13.37 7.85 -8.66
CA MET A 298 14.09 6.73 -8.05
C MET A 298 13.55 6.36 -6.67
N CYS A 299 13.26 7.34 -5.81
CA CYS A 299 12.61 7.08 -4.53
C CYS A 299 11.24 6.39 -4.71
N LYS A 300 10.42 6.84 -5.66
CA LYS A 300 9.13 6.17 -5.97
C LYS A 300 9.31 4.74 -6.47
N ARG A 301 10.34 4.52 -7.31
CA ARG A 301 10.71 3.19 -7.82
C ARG A 301 11.14 2.23 -6.72
N LEU A 302 11.80 2.73 -5.66
CA LEU A 302 12.20 1.96 -4.48
C LEU A 302 11.02 1.56 -3.56
N GLY A 303 9.78 1.80 -3.99
CA GLY A 303 8.57 1.47 -3.23
C GLY A 303 7.98 2.64 -2.46
N ALA A 304 8.43 3.88 -2.72
CA ALA A 304 7.78 5.04 -2.14
C ALA A 304 6.51 5.41 -2.90
N SER A 305 5.38 5.56 -2.20
CA SER A 305 4.14 6.11 -2.75
C SER A 305 4.28 7.59 -3.13
N GLY A 306 5.30 8.29 -2.60
CA GLY A 306 5.53 9.70 -2.90
C GLY A 306 6.82 10.24 -2.30
N VAL A 307 7.33 11.32 -2.89
CA VAL A 307 8.44 12.13 -2.34
C VAL A 307 7.94 13.55 -2.24
N VAL A 308 8.07 14.14 -1.06
CA VAL A 308 7.66 15.51 -0.77
C VAL A 308 8.91 16.30 -0.42
N LYS A 309 9.27 17.27 -1.27
CA LYS A 309 10.34 18.22 -0.99
C LYS A 309 9.76 19.39 -0.21
N LEU A 310 9.96 19.38 1.11
CA LEU A 310 9.43 20.39 2.02
C LEU A 310 10.14 21.73 1.84
N ASN A 311 11.46 21.70 1.62
CA ASN A 311 12.28 22.86 1.30
C ASN A 311 13.56 22.39 0.56
N LYS A 312 14.59 23.25 0.49
CA LYS A 312 15.88 22.91 -0.14
C LYS A 312 16.69 21.85 0.61
N GLN A 313 16.36 21.55 1.86
CA GLN A 313 17.16 20.69 2.76
C GLN A 313 16.35 19.59 3.44
N THR A 314 15.03 19.53 3.29
CA THR A 314 14.18 18.57 3.99
C THR A 314 13.28 17.90 2.99
N ILE A 315 13.31 16.57 2.98
CA ILE A 315 12.47 15.73 2.14
C ILE A 315 11.75 14.69 2.99
N GLN A 316 10.56 14.29 2.54
CA GLN A 316 9.87 13.12 3.07
C GLN A 316 9.65 12.11 1.96
N VAL A 317 10.00 10.85 2.22
CA VAL A 317 9.78 9.73 1.31
C VAL A 317 8.75 8.80 1.93
N ILE A 318 7.59 8.66 1.30
CA ILE A 318 6.44 7.92 1.82
C ILE A 318 6.60 6.45 1.42
N VAL A 319 7.06 5.59 2.33
CA VAL A 319 7.41 4.18 2.04
C VAL A 319 6.49 3.17 2.76
N GLY A 320 5.42 3.66 3.39
CA GLY A 320 4.49 2.81 4.14
C GLY A 320 5.10 2.27 5.43
N ALA A 321 4.46 1.25 6.02
CA ALA A 321 4.77 0.71 7.36
C ALA A 321 6.24 0.27 7.59
N LYS A 322 7.05 0.22 6.53
CA LYS A 322 8.48 -0.15 6.57
C LYS A 322 9.42 1.04 6.82
N ALA A 323 8.90 2.26 6.96
CA ALA A 323 9.70 3.48 7.07
C ALA A 323 10.73 3.47 8.21
N GLU A 324 10.33 3.00 9.40
CA GLU A 324 11.23 2.92 10.56
C GLU A 324 12.38 1.92 10.31
N SER A 325 12.05 0.72 9.84
CA SER A 325 13.04 -0.31 9.53
C SER A 325 14.04 0.15 8.46
N ILE A 326 13.57 0.88 7.43
CA ILE A 326 14.45 1.43 6.39
C ILE A 326 15.33 2.54 6.96
N GLY A 327 14.78 3.44 7.80
CA GLY A 327 15.55 4.52 8.42
C GLY A 327 16.69 4.00 9.31
N ASP A 328 16.43 2.96 10.10
CA ASP A 328 17.46 2.35 10.94
C ASP A 328 18.52 1.60 10.13
N ALA A 329 18.12 0.92 9.05
CA ALA A 329 19.06 0.33 8.11
C ALA A 329 19.92 1.41 7.41
N MET A 330 19.35 2.56 7.05
CA MET A 330 20.12 3.68 6.49
C MET A 330 21.18 4.18 7.46
N LYS A 331 20.85 4.35 8.74
CA LYS A 331 21.83 4.74 9.78
C LYS A 331 22.98 3.73 9.87
N LYS A 332 22.67 2.42 9.85
CA LYS A 332 23.68 1.34 9.84
C LYS A 332 24.56 1.39 8.60
N VAL A 333 24.00 1.63 7.42
CA VAL A 333 24.74 1.71 6.15
C VAL A 333 25.68 2.91 6.14
N VAL A 334 25.21 4.10 6.53
CA VAL A 334 26.04 5.31 6.62
C VAL A 334 27.20 5.13 7.60
N ALA A 335 27.00 4.40 8.70
CA ALA A 335 28.05 4.10 9.66
C ALA A 335 29.12 3.11 9.13
N ARG A 336 28.79 2.31 8.12
CA ARG A 336 29.73 1.33 7.51
C ARG A 336 30.60 1.93 6.41
N GLY A 337 30.16 3.00 5.76
CA GLY A 337 30.93 3.71 4.74
C GLY A 337 30.10 4.62 3.84
N PRO A 338 30.76 5.48 3.04
CA PRO A 338 30.09 6.41 2.15
C PRO A 338 29.38 5.68 1.00
N VAL A 339 28.19 6.17 0.63
CA VAL A 339 27.39 5.66 -0.50
C VAL A 339 27.36 6.75 -1.57
N ALA A 340 27.78 6.38 -2.78
CA ALA A 340 27.81 7.32 -3.91
C ALA A 340 26.39 7.74 -4.33
N ALA A 341 26.27 8.99 -4.79
CA ALA A 341 25.06 9.48 -5.43
C ALA A 341 24.78 8.69 -6.72
N ALA A 342 23.50 8.44 -7.03
CA ALA A 342 23.13 7.94 -8.35
C ALA A 342 23.52 8.97 -9.43
N SER A 343 24.27 8.55 -10.45
CA SER A 343 24.68 9.42 -11.57
C SER A 343 23.45 9.92 -12.35
N ALA A 344 23.27 11.25 -12.38
CA ALA A 344 22.19 11.90 -13.11
C ALA A 344 22.63 12.26 -14.54
N GLU A 345 21.97 11.72 -15.57
CA GLU A 345 21.88 12.41 -16.86
C GLU A 345 20.80 13.51 -16.74
N ALA A 346 21.13 14.68 -17.27
CA ALA A 346 20.41 15.93 -17.03
C ALA A 346 19.00 15.94 -17.66
N THR A 347 17.96 16.14 -16.85
CA THR A 347 16.65 16.60 -17.33
C THR A 347 16.68 18.12 -17.52
N PRO A 348 16.11 18.68 -18.61
CA PRO A 348 16.06 20.13 -18.85
C PRO A 348 15.19 20.87 -17.83
N ALA A 349 15.52 22.14 -17.65
CA ALA A 349 15.04 23.04 -16.61
C ALA A 349 13.54 23.41 -16.66
N THR A 350 12.97 23.53 -15.45
CA THR A 350 11.92 24.46 -14.98
C THR A 350 10.55 24.49 -15.69
N ALA A 351 9.53 24.05 -14.95
CA ALA A 351 8.21 24.67 -14.96
C ALA A 351 7.99 25.41 -13.62
N ALA A 352 7.37 26.59 -13.68
CA ALA A 352 7.18 27.54 -12.58
C ALA A 352 6.30 27.00 -11.43
N PRO A 353 6.37 27.59 -10.21
CA PRO A 353 5.64 27.11 -9.05
C PRO A 353 4.12 27.29 -9.23
N VAL A 354 3.36 26.22 -9.03
CA VAL A 354 1.90 26.28 -8.94
C VAL A 354 1.55 26.89 -7.57
N ALA A 355 0.71 27.93 -7.57
CA ALA A 355 0.28 28.64 -6.38
C ALA A 355 -0.56 27.74 -5.44
N LYS A 356 -0.30 27.85 -4.13
CA LYS A 356 -1.03 27.12 -3.06
C LYS A 356 -2.51 27.54 -3.03
N PRO A 357 -3.46 26.63 -2.69
CA PRO A 357 -4.89 26.94 -2.61
C PRO A 357 -5.19 28.06 -1.61
N GLN A 358 -6.04 29.02 -2.00
CA GLN A 358 -6.54 30.09 -1.15
C GLN A 358 -8.01 29.84 -0.79
N ALA A 359 -8.35 30.00 0.49
CA ALA A 359 -9.68 29.71 1.02
C ALA A 359 -10.78 30.61 0.43
N VAL A 360 -11.92 30.01 0.09
CA VAL A 360 -13.14 30.71 -0.36
C VAL A 360 -13.97 31.09 0.87
N PRO A 361 -14.43 32.35 1.01
CA PRO A 361 -15.08 32.86 2.24
C PRO A 361 -16.36 32.13 2.73
N ASN A 362 -16.94 31.21 1.95
CA ASN A 362 -18.21 30.53 2.25
C ASN A 362 -18.11 29.00 2.36
N ALA A 363 -16.91 28.45 2.56
CA ALA A 363 -16.72 27.00 2.76
C ALA A 363 -17.15 26.54 4.17
N VAL A 364 -17.65 25.31 4.28
CA VAL A 364 -18.11 24.70 5.54
C VAL A 364 -16.92 24.48 6.48
N SER A 365 -17.00 24.96 7.73
CA SER A 365 -15.95 24.73 8.73
C SER A 365 -15.91 23.27 9.16
N ILE A 366 -14.75 22.64 9.04
CA ILE A 366 -14.51 21.26 9.46
C ILE A 366 -14.15 21.24 10.93
N ALA A 367 -13.19 22.05 11.35
CA ALA A 367 -12.74 22.15 12.73
C ALA A 367 -12.44 23.61 13.10
N GLU A 368 -12.80 23.98 14.32
CA GLU A 368 -12.40 25.24 14.95
C GLU A 368 -11.45 24.90 16.09
N LEU A 369 -10.24 25.45 16.05
CA LEU A 369 -9.23 25.21 17.06
C LEU A 369 -9.22 26.35 18.07
N VAL A 370 -9.11 26.02 19.35
CA VAL A 370 -8.71 26.97 20.40
C VAL A 370 -7.20 26.97 20.57
N SER A 371 -6.64 28.06 21.10
CA SER A 371 -5.21 28.13 21.36
C SER A 371 -4.79 27.02 22.33
N PRO A 372 -3.77 26.20 22.02
CA PRO A 372 -3.27 25.19 22.96
C PRO A 372 -2.38 25.80 24.05
N ILE A 373 -1.97 27.06 23.90
CA ILE A 373 -0.98 27.73 24.75
C ILE A 373 -1.46 29.16 25.03
N THR A 374 -1.29 29.64 26.27
CA THR A 374 -1.51 31.06 26.61
C THR A 374 -0.26 31.84 26.24
N GLY A 375 -0.41 32.94 25.50
CA GLY A 375 0.73 33.73 25.05
C GLY A 375 0.43 34.66 23.89
N ASP A 376 1.48 35.14 23.24
CA ASP A 376 1.36 36.11 22.14
C ASP A 376 1.43 35.41 20.79
N VAL A 377 0.49 35.71 19.91
CA VAL A 377 0.41 35.16 18.56
C VAL A 377 1.55 35.70 17.70
N VAL A 378 2.27 34.78 17.07
CA VAL A 378 3.35 35.06 16.13
C VAL A 378 2.95 34.51 14.77
N ALA A 379 3.08 35.33 13.72
CA ALA A 379 2.81 34.89 12.37
C ALA A 379 3.75 33.72 12.02
N LEU A 380 3.23 32.71 11.32
CA LEU A 380 3.97 31.48 11.09
C LEU A 380 5.29 31.73 10.32
N ASP A 381 5.29 32.69 9.40
CA ASP A 381 6.46 33.15 8.63
C ASP A 381 7.55 33.88 9.45
N GLN A 382 7.25 34.26 10.69
CA GLN A 382 8.19 34.88 11.63
C GLN A 382 8.80 33.86 12.60
N VAL A 383 8.42 32.59 12.52
CA VAL A 383 9.02 31.54 13.34
C VAL A 383 10.49 31.36 12.95
N PRO A 384 11.45 31.30 13.90
CA PRO A 384 12.87 31.17 13.62
C PRO A 384 13.27 29.72 13.25
N ASP A 385 12.42 29.06 12.48
CA ASP A 385 12.57 27.73 11.91
C ASP A 385 12.02 27.72 10.48
N GLU A 386 12.84 27.36 9.50
CA GLU A 386 12.48 27.45 8.09
C GLU A 386 11.35 26.48 7.71
N ALA A 387 11.25 25.32 8.36
CA ALA A 387 10.24 24.32 8.04
C ALA A 387 8.84 24.79 8.45
N PHE A 388 8.73 25.46 9.60
CA PHE A 388 7.48 26.11 10.02
C PHE A 388 7.23 27.41 9.23
N ALA A 389 8.22 28.29 9.08
CA ALA A 389 8.05 29.59 8.43
C ALA A 389 7.65 29.52 6.95
N SER A 390 8.12 28.51 6.23
CA SER A 390 7.74 28.25 4.84
C SER A 390 6.38 27.55 4.67
N LYS A 391 5.70 27.23 5.78
CA LYS A 391 4.48 26.40 5.82
C LYS A 391 4.70 25.01 5.22
N ALA A 392 5.89 24.44 5.38
CA ALA A 392 6.20 23.13 4.83
C ALA A 392 5.68 22.00 5.73
N VAL A 393 5.74 22.17 7.06
CA VAL A 393 5.19 21.21 8.03
C VAL A 393 3.65 21.22 8.04
N GLY A 394 3.06 22.31 7.60
CA GLY A 394 1.63 22.58 7.63
C GLY A 394 1.39 24.09 7.63
N ASP A 395 0.13 24.50 7.48
CA ASP A 395 -0.27 25.90 7.63
C ASP A 395 -0.97 26.11 8.99
N GLY A 396 -0.90 27.32 9.54
CA GLY A 396 -1.35 27.62 10.89
C GLY A 396 -0.73 28.90 11.45
N VAL A 397 -0.47 28.91 12.75
CA VAL A 397 0.09 30.06 13.46
C VAL A 397 1.02 29.59 14.58
N ALA A 398 1.89 30.45 15.08
CA ALA A 398 2.70 30.15 16.26
C ALA A 398 2.26 31.00 17.46
N VAL A 399 2.56 30.53 18.67
CA VAL A 399 2.30 31.24 19.91
C VAL A 399 3.58 31.26 20.74
N LYS A 400 3.96 32.43 21.25
CA LYS A 400 5.04 32.56 22.23
C LYS A 400 4.45 32.40 23.63
N PRO A 401 4.74 31.30 24.36
CA PRO A 401 4.10 30.96 25.62
C PRO A 401 4.43 31.96 26.74
N THR A 402 3.42 32.26 27.55
CA THR A 402 3.54 32.99 28.82
C THR A 402 3.05 32.17 30.02
N ASP A 403 2.44 31.00 29.77
CA ASP A 403 1.97 30.07 30.79
C ASP A 403 2.53 28.66 30.55
N LYS A 404 2.61 27.87 31.62
CA LYS A 404 3.26 26.56 31.66
C LYS A 404 2.40 25.42 31.14
N ILE A 405 1.08 25.58 31.05
CA ILE A 405 0.17 24.49 30.64
C ILE A 405 -0.07 24.53 29.13
N VAL A 406 0.10 23.37 28.50
CA VAL A 406 -0.29 23.13 27.10
C VAL A 406 -1.52 22.23 27.08
N VAL A 407 -2.57 22.69 26.40
CA VAL A 407 -3.87 22.01 26.32
C VAL A 407 -4.16 21.52 24.90
N SER A 408 -5.13 20.62 24.76
CA SER A 408 -5.60 20.18 23.46
C SER A 408 -6.31 21.33 22.71
N PRO A 409 -5.95 21.63 21.46
CA PRO A 409 -6.58 22.69 20.69
C PRO A 409 -7.98 22.33 20.15
N ALA A 410 -8.34 21.04 20.13
CA ALA A 410 -9.65 20.55 19.67
C ALA A 410 -10.00 19.22 20.35
N ALA A 411 -11.23 18.74 20.14
CA ALA A 411 -11.60 17.37 20.48
C ALA A 411 -11.02 16.39 19.45
N GLY A 412 -10.45 15.29 19.91
CA GLY A 412 -9.79 14.31 19.03
C GLY A 412 -9.01 13.24 19.78
N THR A 413 -8.15 12.54 19.05
CA THR A 413 -7.26 11.51 19.60
C THR A 413 -5.81 11.99 19.55
N ILE A 414 -5.10 11.87 20.67
CA ILE A 414 -3.65 12.11 20.71
C ILE A 414 -2.96 10.95 19.98
N VAL A 415 -2.59 11.15 18.72
CA VAL A 415 -1.99 10.09 17.89
C VAL A 415 -0.52 9.88 18.20
N LYS A 416 0.18 10.91 18.68
CA LYS A 416 1.60 10.83 19.06
C LYS A 416 1.98 11.89 20.08
N ILE A 417 2.82 11.54 21.05
CA ILE A 417 3.57 12.49 21.87
C ILE A 417 5.04 12.12 21.69
N PHE A 418 5.85 13.04 21.16
CA PHE A 418 7.24 12.74 20.85
C PHE A 418 8.01 12.30 22.10
N ASN A 419 9.03 11.45 21.95
CA ASN A 419 9.74 10.83 23.08
C ASN A 419 10.33 11.87 24.06
N THR A 420 10.77 13.01 23.55
CA THR A 420 11.28 14.14 24.35
C THR A 420 10.18 15.12 24.77
N ASN A 421 8.90 14.77 24.65
CA ASN A 421 7.73 15.55 25.06
C ASN A 421 7.65 16.99 24.52
N HIS A 422 8.44 17.35 23.51
CA HIS A 422 8.52 18.70 22.94
C HIS A 422 7.42 19.00 21.92
N ALA A 423 6.65 17.99 21.51
CA ALA A 423 5.54 18.14 20.59
C ALA A 423 4.52 17.01 20.79
N PHE A 424 3.30 17.23 20.29
CA PHE A 424 2.30 16.19 20.13
C PHE A 424 1.48 16.40 18.85
N CYS A 425 0.91 15.31 18.37
CA CYS A 425 0.00 15.28 17.24
C CYS A 425 -1.41 14.90 17.71
N LEU A 426 -2.40 15.66 17.29
CA LEU A 426 -3.82 15.44 17.54
C LEU A 426 -4.52 15.19 16.20
N GLU A 427 -5.26 14.10 16.09
CA GLU A 427 -6.19 13.88 14.97
C GLU A 427 -7.61 14.23 15.43
N THR A 428 -8.23 15.20 14.75
CA THR A 428 -9.62 15.60 15.02
C THR A 428 -10.60 14.57 14.45
N GLU A 429 -11.85 14.55 14.95
CA GLU A 429 -12.89 13.60 14.48
C GLU A 429 -13.18 13.66 12.98
N LYS A 430 -12.85 14.77 12.32
CA LYS A 430 -13.05 14.98 10.88
C LYS A 430 -11.74 14.89 10.07
N GLY A 431 -10.70 14.29 10.63
CA GLY A 431 -9.47 13.93 9.92
C GLY A 431 -8.43 15.04 9.75
N ALA A 432 -8.59 16.19 10.39
CA ALA A 432 -7.51 17.19 10.43
C ALA A 432 -6.43 16.77 11.44
N GLU A 433 -5.19 16.71 10.98
CA GLU A 433 -4.00 16.40 11.77
C GLU A 433 -3.35 17.70 12.26
N ILE A 434 -3.33 17.89 13.57
CA ILE A 434 -2.80 19.10 14.22
C ILE A 434 -1.50 18.76 14.92
N VAL A 435 -0.45 19.50 14.60
CA VAL A 435 0.86 19.42 15.25
C VAL A 435 1.02 20.62 16.16
N VAL A 436 1.20 20.36 17.46
CA VAL A 436 1.56 21.37 18.46
C VAL A 436 3.02 21.11 18.84
N HIS A 437 3.89 22.06 18.52
CA HIS A 437 5.33 21.97 18.77
C HIS A 437 5.76 23.08 19.73
N MET A 438 6.35 22.73 20.86
CA MET A 438 6.71 23.70 21.92
C MET A 438 8.16 24.13 21.77
N GLY A 439 8.35 25.40 21.41
CA GLY A 439 9.64 26.00 21.10
C GLY A 439 10.31 25.44 19.85
N ILE A 440 11.49 25.95 19.50
CA ILE A 440 12.32 25.53 18.37
C ILE A 440 13.61 24.91 18.91
N ASP A 441 14.05 23.81 18.29
CA ASP A 441 15.20 22.99 18.70
C ASP A 441 15.10 22.40 20.13
N THR A 442 13.90 22.36 20.72
CA THR A 442 13.64 21.80 22.07
C THR A 442 13.79 20.28 22.13
N VAL A 443 13.80 19.59 20.98
CA VAL A 443 14.14 18.16 20.89
C VAL A 443 15.53 17.85 21.46
N ALA A 444 16.49 18.78 21.31
CA ALA A 444 17.87 18.65 21.81
C ALA A 444 17.97 18.69 23.34
N LEU A 445 16.90 19.07 24.05
CA LEU A 445 16.85 19.09 25.50
C LEU A 445 16.53 17.71 26.11
N GLU A 446 16.34 16.69 25.27
CA GLU A 446 16.13 15.28 25.68
C GLU A 446 14.97 15.12 26.68
N GLY A 447 13.94 15.96 26.57
CA GLY A 447 12.76 15.95 27.44
C GLY A 447 12.88 16.74 28.74
N LYS A 448 14.03 17.35 29.01
CA LYS A 448 14.20 18.26 30.16
C LYS A 448 13.34 19.51 29.95
N GLY A 449 12.59 19.87 30.99
CA GLY A 449 11.66 21.01 30.96
C GLY A 449 10.25 20.68 30.48
N PHE A 450 9.94 19.41 30.19
CA PHE A 450 8.59 18.96 29.84
C PHE A 450 8.11 17.84 30.77
N LYS A 451 6.84 17.91 31.16
CA LYS A 451 6.15 16.87 31.93
C LYS A 451 4.89 16.44 31.20
N ARG A 452 4.78 15.14 30.95
CA ARG A 452 3.63 14.53 30.29
C ARG A 452 2.45 14.38 31.25
N LEU A 453 1.25 14.76 30.81
CA LEU A 453 0.01 14.62 31.59
C LEU A 453 -0.98 13.61 30.99
N VAL A 454 -0.84 13.31 29.69
CA VAL A 454 -1.71 12.40 28.92
C VAL A 454 -0.85 11.44 28.11
N GLU A 455 -1.34 10.22 27.86
CA GLU A 455 -0.64 9.21 27.06
C GLU A 455 -1.11 9.17 25.59
N GLU A 456 -0.28 8.57 24.74
CA GLU A 456 -0.64 8.31 23.34
C GLU A 456 -1.89 7.41 23.24
N GLY A 457 -2.75 7.68 22.26
CA GLY A 457 -4.03 7.01 22.05
C GLY A 457 -5.17 7.52 22.92
N ALA A 458 -4.91 8.46 23.85
CA ALA A 458 -5.97 9.05 24.66
C ALA A 458 -6.93 9.92 23.82
N GLN A 459 -8.23 9.79 24.08
CA GLN A 459 -9.21 10.75 23.58
C GLN A 459 -9.27 11.97 24.50
N VAL A 460 -9.26 13.15 23.90
CA VAL A 460 -9.18 14.42 24.61
C VAL A 460 -10.24 15.40 24.13
N SER A 461 -10.71 16.25 25.04
CA SER A 461 -11.57 17.38 24.72
C SER A 461 -10.76 18.66 24.51
N ALA A 462 -11.31 19.63 23.76
CA ALA A 462 -10.69 20.95 23.64
C ALA A 462 -10.45 21.57 25.03
N GLY A 463 -9.26 22.13 25.26
CA GLY A 463 -8.87 22.71 26.54
C GLY A 463 -8.36 21.72 27.60
N GLN A 464 -8.36 20.41 27.32
CA GLN A 464 -7.81 19.41 28.25
C GLN A 464 -6.27 19.51 28.34
N PRO A 465 -5.66 19.57 29.53
CA PRO A 465 -4.20 19.61 29.69
C PRO A 465 -3.51 18.37 29.12
N ILE A 466 -2.46 18.57 28.32
CA ILE A 466 -1.67 17.50 27.67
C ILE A 466 -0.25 17.46 28.21
N LEU A 467 0.40 18.62 28.35
CA LEU A 467 1.78 18.77 28.80
C LEU A 467 1.93 19.96 29.75
N GLU A 468 2.90 19.89 30.66
CA GLU A 468 3.37 21.00 31.49
C GLU A 468 4.83 21.35 31.12
N MET A 469 5.12 22.65 31.02
CA MET A 469 6.41 23.21 30.62
C MET A 469 7.09 23.92 31.79
N ASP A 470 8.40 23.74 31.93
CA ASP A 470 9.26 24.60 32.75
C ASP A 470 9.76 25.77 31.89
N LEU A 471 9.00 26.86 31.86
CA LEU A 471 9.33 28.00 31.01
C LEU A 471 10.65 28.68 31.38
N ASP A 472 11.07 28.65 32.63
CA ASP A 472 12.34 29.26 33.05
C ASP A 472 13.51 28.46 32.46
N TYR A 473 13.47 27.13 32.61
CA TYR A 473 14.46 26.26 32.00
C TYR A 473 14.45 26.34 30.47
N LEU A 474 13.27 26.28 29.86
CA LEU A 474 13.13 26.26 28.40
C LEU A 474 13.53 27.60 27.77
N ASN A 475 13.18 28.76 28.35
CA ASN A 475 13.64 30.06 27.83
C ASN A 475 15.17 30.24 27.96
N ALA A 476 15.81 29.59 28.92
CA ALA A 476 17.25 29.66 29.10
C ALA A 476 18.04 28.71 28.17
N ASN A 477 17.43 27.60 27.73
CA ASN A 477 18.14 26.51 27.03
C ASN A 477 17.62 26.24 25.61
N ALA A 478 16.40 26.63 25.27
CA ALA A 478 15.86 26.49 23.92
C ALA A 478 16.28 27.67 23.03
N ARG A 479 16.42 27.42 21.73
CA ARG A 479 16.74 28.47 20.76
C ARG A 479 15.65 29.55 20.67
N SER A 480 14.39 29.14 20.80
CA SER A 480 13.23 30.02 20.87
C SER A 480 12.06 29.26 21.49
N MET A 481 11.23 29.94 22.28
CA MET A 481 9.97 29.37 22.78
C MET A 481 8.78 29.63 21.87
N ILE A 482 8.96 30.28 20.72
CA ILE A 482 7.90 30.40 19.71
C ILE A 482 7.46 28.99 19.32
N SER A 483 6.18 28.67 19.58
CA SER A 483 5.62 27.33 19.54
C SER A 483 4.60 27.22 18.41
N PRO A 484 4.94 26.56 17.28
CA PRO A 484 4.03 26.38 16.15
C PRO A 484 2.82 25.49 16.47
N VAL A 485 1.66 25.89 15.93
CA VAL A 485 0.41 25.13 15.96
C VAL A 485 -0.11 25.05 14.53
N VAL A 486 0.15 23.93 13.85
CA VAL A 486 -0.10 23.79 12.40
C VAL A 486 -0.98 22.60 12.07
N CYS A 487 -1.75 22.71 11.00
CA CYS A 487 -2.44 21.58 10.39
C CYS A 487 -1.52 20.95 9.33
N SER A 488 -1.06 19.71 9.57
CA SER A 488 -0.04 19.06 8.73
C SER A 488 -0.57 18.54 7.41
N ASN A 489 -1.86 18.18 7.35
CA ASN A 489 -2.54 17.74 6.14
C ASN A 489 -3.43 18.84 5.55
N ILE A 490 -3.00 20.10 5.63
CA ILE A 490 -3.81 21.24 5.14
C ILE A 490 -4.17 21.15 3.65
N ASP A 491 -3.35 20.48 2.85
CA ASP A 491 -3.59 20.28 1.41
C ASP A 491 -4.81 19.39 1.11
N ASP A 492 -5.31 18.64 2.11
CA ASP A 492 -6.56 17.86 2.02
C ASP A 492 -7.81 18.75 2.18
N PHE A 493 -7.62 20.04 2.47
CA PHE A 493 -8.67 20.99 2.82
C PHE A 493 -8.59 22.27 1.98
N SER A 494 -9.68 23.03 1.92
CA SER A 494 -9.75 24.29 1.17
C SER A 494 -8.96 25.46 1.79
N GLY A 495 -8.35 25.27 2.97
CA GLY A 495 -7.45 26.22 3.61
C GLY A 495 -7.84 26.59 5.05
N LEU A 496 -7.11 27.58 5.61
CA LEU A 496 -7.28 28.06 6.99
C LEU A 496 -7.72 29.52 7.04
N ILE A 497 -8.52 29.86 8.06
CA ILE A 497 -8.82 31.23 8.43
C ILE A 497 -8.30 31.49 9.84
N ILE A 498 -7.24 32.29 9.95
CA ILE A 498 -6.67 32.70 11.24
C ILE A 498 -7.64 33.67 11.93
N LYS A 499 -8.00 33.37 13.19
CA LYS A 499 -8.91 34.18 14.02
C LYS A 499 -8.17 34.94 15.10
N ALA A 500 -7.10 34.36 15.63
CA ALA A 500 -6.35 34.94 16.72
C ALA A 500 -5.46 36.10 16.27
N GLN A 501 -5.43 37.17 17.07
CA GLN A 501 -4.50 38.29 16.96
C GLN A 501 -4.12 38.74 18.37
N GLY A 502 -2.87 39.17 18.57
CA GLY A 502 -2.38 39.65 19.86
C GLY A 502 -2.25 38.53 20.89
N HIS A 503 -2.80 38.71 22.08
CA HIS A 503 -2.68 37.76 23.19
C HIS A 503 -3.82 36.73 23.18
N VAL A 504 -3.49 35.45 23.34
CA VAL A 504 -4.43 34.31 23.36
C VAL A 504 -4.36 33.56 24.68
N VAL A 505 -5.48 32.96 25.09
CA VAL A 505 -5.60 32.16 26.31
C VAL A 505 -5.83 30.69 25.96
N ALA A 506 -5.04 29.80 26.56
CA ALA A 506 -5.13 28.35 26.37
C ALA A 506 -6.55 27.82 26.61
N GLY A 507 -7.08 27.04 25.67
CA GLY A 507 -8.37 26.37 25.78
C GLY A 507 -9.59 27.29 25.61
N GLN A 508 -9.40 28.60 25.45
CA GLN A 508 -10.49 29.58 25.40
C GLN A 508 -10.52 30.38 24.09
N THR A 509 -9.38 30.93 23.66
CA THR A 509 -9.36 31.83 22.51
C THR A 509 -9.34 31.03 21.20
N PRO A 510 -10.26 31.28 20.24
CA PRO A 510 -10.22 30.67 18.92
C PRO A 510 -8.93 31.05 18.17
N LEU A 511 -8.18 30.06 17.71
CA LEU A 511 -6.90 30.22 17.04
C LEU A 511 -7.09 30.36 15.53
N TYR A 512 -7.66 29.34 14.89
CA TYR A 512 -8.03 29.34 13.47
C TYR A 512 -9.11 28.31 13.16
N GLU A 513 -9.79 28.51 12.03
CA GLU A 513 -10.76 27.57 11.46
C GLU A 513 -10.18 26.86 10.23
N ILE A 514 -10.43 25.56 10.10
CA ILE A 514 -10.11 24.75 8.92
C ILE A 514 -11.37 24.63 8.06
N LYS A 515 -11.24 24.93 6.75
CA LYS A 515 -12.35 24.93 5.79
C LYS A 515 -12.34 23.68 4.92
N LYS A 516 -13.51 23.10 4.67
CA LYS A 516 -13.69 21.97 3.75
C LYS A 516 -13.38 22.37 2.33
#